data_AF-A0A9D0YLN6-F1
#
_entry.id   AF-A0A9D0YLN6-F1
#
_cell.length_a   1.000
_cell.length_b   1.000
_cell.length_c   1.000
_cell.angle_alpha   90.00
_cell.angle_beta   90.00
_cell.angle_gamma   90.00
#
_symmetry.space_group_name_H-M   'P 1'
#
loop_
_entity.id
_entity.type
_entity.pdbx_description
1 polymer ?
#
loop_
_entity_poly.entity_id
_entity_poly.type
_entity_poly.pdbx_seq_one_letter_code
_entity_poly.pdbx_strand_id
1 'polypeptide(L)'
;MNYDNLTNEQKEEISNKINNDVQSVGGVNFYLALIESLRETKPNALLNKTAKFHYPKGTIDWSKSIYKETLTALFNAMKKEERDGDMLDGLKPRDYKSTMNMMKVLKPIIITINPKDEECEGFSFPILDTSEAKKTKVSLAFKILFFYNIEFAKKALNFKDV
;
A
#
# COMPACT_ATOMS: atom_id res chain seq x y z
N MET A 1 5.61 -7.97 7.02
CA MET A 1 6.70 -8.70 6.35
C MET A 1 7.99 -8.19 6.96
N ASN A 2 8.87 -9.07 7.42
CA ASN A 2 10.19 -8.65 7.90
C ASN A 2 11.15 -8.65 6.71
N TYR A 3 11.64 -7.46 6.32
CA TYR A 3 12.56 -7.29 5.21
C TYR A 3 13.83 -8.14 5.35
N ASP A 4 14.32 -8.31 6.58
CA ASP A 4 15.56 -9.02 6.85
C ASP A 4 15.45 -10.54 6.55
N ASN A 5 14.22 -11.08 6.59
CA ASN A 5 13.94 -12.49 6.36
C ASN A 5 13.67 -12.84 4.88
N LEU A 6 13.74 -11.86 3.98
CA LEU A 6 13.48 -12.07 2.54
C LEU A 6 14.70 -12.65 1.84
N THR A 7 14.45 -13.44 0.79
CA THR A 7 15.52 -13.90 -0.13
C THR A 7 16.09 -12.71 -0.90
N ASN A 8 17.30 -12.86 -1.46
CA ASN A 8 17.89 -11.79 -2.28
C ASN A 8 17.03 -11.49 -3.51
N GLU A 9 16.49 -12.53 -4.16
CA GLU A 9 15.53 -12.38 -5.28
C GLU A 9 14.32 -11.53 -4.88
N GLN A 10 13.70 -11.80 -3.73
CA GLN A 10 12.57 -11.00 -3.24
C GLN A 10 12.98 -9.55 -2.93
N LYS A 11 14.17 -9.34 -2.34
CA LYS A 11 14.69 -8.01 -2.05
C LYS A 11 14.95 -7.22 -3.32
N GLU A 12 15.49 -7.88 -4.35
CA GLU A 12 15.74 -7.30 -5.66
C GLU A 12 14.43 -6.89 -6.35
N GLU A 13 13.44 -7.78 -6.39
CA GLU A 13 12.11 -7.47 -6.96
C GLU A 13 11.46 -6.26 -6.28
N ILE A 14 11.53 -6.19 -4.96
CA ILE A 14 10.99 -5.06 -4.17
C ILE A 14 11.78 -3.79 -4.44
N SER A 15 13.11 -3.87 -4.49
CA SER A 15 14.00 -2.74 -4.79
C SER A 15 13.69 -2.19 -6.18
N ASN A 16 13.58 -3.03 -7.20
CA ASN A 16 13.24 -2.63 -8.57
C ASN A 16 11.88 -1.95 -8.64
N LYS A 17 10.86 -2.50 -7.96
CA LYS A 17 9.53 -1.88 -7.90
C LYS A 17 9.56 -0.51 -7.24
N ILE A 18 10.20 -0.39 -6.07
CA ILE A 18 10.29 0.89 -5.35
C ILE A 18 11.11 1.91 -6.15
N ASN A 19 12.20 1.50 -6.80
CA ASN A 19 12.99 2.39 -7.64
C ASN A 19 12.16 2.95 -8.81
N ASN A 20 11.29 2.14 -9.43
CA ASN A 20 10.36 2.63 -10.45
C ASN A 20 9.37 3.66 -9.89
N ASP A 21 8.75 3.36 -8.74
CA ASP A 21 7.84 4.30 -8.05
C ASP A 21 8.56 5.60 -7.62
N VAL A 22 9.85 5.52 -7.31
CA VAL A 22 10.70 6.64 -6.92
C VAL A 22 11.02 7.54 -8.09
N GLN A 23 11.38 6.97 -9.25
CA GLN A 23 11.64 7.76 -10.45
C GLN A 23 10.37 8.48 -10.90
N SER A 24 9.21 7.83 -10.81
CA SER A 24 7.95 8.43 -11.26
C SER A 24 7.45 9.59 -10.39
N VAL A 25 7.98 9.78 -9.18
CA VAL A 25 7.64 10.90 -8.28
C VAL A 25 8.73 11.96 -8.12
N GLY A 26 9.83 11.86 -8.87
CA GLY A 26 10.92 12.85 -8.84
C GLY A 26 12.06 12.54 -7.86
N GLY A 27 12.18 11.27 -7.44
CA GLY A 27 13.35 10.76 -6.72
C GLY A 27 13.12 10.43 -5.24
N VAL A 28 14.16 9.87 -4.61
CA VAL A 28 14.08 9.20 -3.30
C VAL A 28 13.49 10.12 -2.21
N ASN A 29 13.94 11.38 -2.17
CA ASN A 29 13.49 12.33 -1.16
C ASN A 29 11.98 12.62 -1.27
N PHE A 30 11.45 12.67 -2.50
CA PHE A 30 10.02 12.90 -2.75
C PHE A 30 9.18 11.69 -2.33
N TYR A 31 9.66 10.48 -2.66
CA TYR A 31 9.01 9.23 -2.27
C TYR A 31 8.99 9.02 -0.75
N LEU A 32 10.10 9.31 -0.06
CA LEU A 32 10.15 9.22 1.41
C LEU A 32 9.27 10.28 2.07
N ALA A 33 9.26 11.53 1.57
CA ALA A 33 8.39 12.59 2.07
C ALA A 33 6.89 12.26 1.90
N LEU A 34 6.52 11.57 0.81
CA LEU A 34 5.18 11.01 0.61
C LEU A 34 4.81 10.02 1.72
N ILE A 35 5.69 9.05 2.01
CA ILE A 35 5.48 8.04 3.06
C ILE A 35 5.38 8.70 4.44
N GLU A 36 6.20 9.70 4.73
CA GLU A 36 6.17 10.45 6.00
C GLU A 36 4.86 11.21 6.16
N SER A 37 4.44 11.95 5.13
CA SER A 37 3.18 12.71 5.12
C SER A 37 1.97 11.81 5.41
N LEU A 38 1.94 10.60 4.83
CA LEU A 38 0.88 9.62 5.08
C LEU A 38 0.83 9.13 6.53
N ARG A 39 1.98 9.02 7.20
CA ARG A 39 2.08 8.51 8.59
C ARG A 39 1.69 9.55 9.62
N GLU A 40 2.16 10.77 9.43
CA GLU A 40 1.90 11.91 10.31
C GLU A 40 0.42 12.29 10.32
N THR A 41 -0.28 12.01 9.21
CA THR A 41 -1.71 12.29 9.07
C THR A 41 -2.56 11.45 10.03
N LYS A 42 -3.31 12.14 10.91
CA LYS A 42 -4.33 11.58 11.81
C LYS A 42 -5.63 12.38 11.70
N PRO A 43 -6.81 11.75 11.52
CA PRO A 43 -7.03 10.31 11.25
C PRO A 43 -6.39 9.87 9.92
N ASN A 44 -6.27 8.55 9.68
CA ASN A 44 -5.61 8.01 8.48
C ASN A 44 -6.12 8.69 7.19
N ALA A 45 -5.22 9.06 6.28
CA ALA A 45 -5.52 9.78 5.05
C ALA A 45 -6.65 9.14 4.22
N LEU A 46 -6.72 7.81 4.18
CA LEU A 46 -7.73 7.05 3.43
C LEU A 46 -9.17 7.30 3.91
N LEU A 47 -9.35 7.85 5.11
CA LEU A 47 -10.65 8.23 5.67
C LEU A 47 -11.14 9.59 5.17
N ASN A 48 -10.39 10.29 4.30
CA ASN A 48 -10.85 11.53 3.73
C ASN A 48 -12.08 11.31 2.83
N LYS A 49 -13.17 12.03 3.12
CA LYS A 49 -14.44 11.94 2.41
C LYS A 49 -14.30 12.25 0.93
N THR A 50 -13.41 13.17 0.56
CA THR A 50 -13.18 13.58 -0.84
C THR A 50 -12.33 12.60 -1.63
N ALA A 51 -11.86 11.51 -1.00
CA ALA A 51 -10.98 10.53 -1.60
C ALA A 51 -9.69 11.13 -2.22
N LYS A 52 -9.20 12.21 -1.59
CA LYS A 52 -8.03 12.98 -2.01
C LYS A 52 -7.21 13.34 -0.79
N PHE A 53 -5.89 13.32 -0.91
CA PHE A 53 -4.95 13.76 0.12
C PHE A 53 -3.86 14.60 -0.52
N HIS A 54 -3.53 15.72 0.09
CA HIS A 54 -2.46 16.61 -0.38
C HIS A 54 -1.22 16.41 0.48
N TYR A 55 -0.06 16.32 -0.15
CA TYR A 55 1.24 16.33 0.51
C TYR A 55 2.12 17.41 -0.13
N PRO A 56 3.24 17.84 0.50
CA PRO A 56 4.01 18.98 0.02
C PRO A 56 4.47 18.91 -1.44
N LYS A 57 4.58 17.69 -1.99
CA LYS A 57 5.10 17.42 -3.32
C LYS A 57 4.09 16.85 -4.31
N GLY A 58 2.78 16.81 -3.97
CA GLY A 58 1.76 16.28 -4.86
C GLY A 58 0.42 15.99 -4.20
N THR A 59 -0.39 15.17 -4.86
CA THR A 59 -1.66 14.63 -4.33
C THR A 59 -1.71 13.12 -4.44
N ILE A 60 -2.57 12.54 -3.62
CA ILE A 60 -2.97 11.13 -3.66
C ILE A 60 -4.47 11.13 -3.86
N ASP A 61 -4.95 10.41 -4.86
CA ASP A 61 -6.35 10.32 -5.21
C ASP A 61 -6.79 8.86 -5.25
N TRP A 62 -8.05 8.60 -4.89
CA TRP A 62 -8.64 7.27 -5.02
C TRP A 62 -10.11 7.35 -5.42
N SER A 63 -10.62 6.28 -6.04
CA SER A 63 -11.90 6.34 -6.77
C SER A 63 -13.15 6.44 -5.89
N LYS A 64 -13.05 6.11 -4.59
CA LYS A 64 -14.20 6.09 -3.68
C LYS A 64 -13.81 6.27 -2.22
N SER A 65 -14.60 7.02 -1.44
CA SER A 65 -14.37 7.18 0.00
C SER A 65 -14.34 5.83 0.74
N ILE A 66 -13.37 5.66 1.63
CA ILE A 66 -13.20 4.45 2.43
C ILE A 66 -13.68 4.73 3.85
N TYR A 67 -14.65 3.94 4.31
CA TYR A 67 -15.20 4.09 5.66
C TYR A 67 -14.30 3.45 6.72
N LYS A 68 -14.39 3.96 7.95
CA LYS A 68 -13.61 3.47 9.10
C LYS A 68 -13.73 1.96 9.31
N GLU A 69 -14.94 1.42 9.13
CA GLU A 69 -15.20 -0.02 9.27
C GLU A 69 -14.46 -0.83 8.21
N THR A 70 -14.47 -0.40 6.94
CA THR A 70 -13.73 -1.02 5.85
C THR A 70 -12.23 -0.98 6.10
N LEU A 71 -11.70 0.17 6.53
CA LEU A 71 -10.27 0.33 6.84
C LEU A 71 -9.85 -0.55 8.03
N THR A 72 -10.69 -0.65 9.06
CA THR A 72 -10.45 -1.52 10.22
C THR A 72 -10.43 -2.99 9.80
N ALA A 73 -11.37 -3.42 8.97
CA ALA A 73 -11.41 -4.77 8.42
C ALA A 73 -10.16 -5.08 7.56
N LEU A 74 -9.71 -4.13 6.73
CA LEU A 74 -8.49 -4.25 5.94
C LEU A 74 -7.26 -4.44 6.83
N PHE A 75 -7.10 -3.65 7.88
CA PHE A 75 -5.96 -3.75 8.80
C PHE A 75 -5.93 -5.08 9.55
N ASN A 76 -7.10 -5.60 9.93
CA ASN A 76 -7.20 -6.93 10.54
C ASN A 76 -6.85 -8.04 9.53
N ALA A 77 -7.34 -7.93 8.29
CA ALA A 77 -7.04 -8.87 7.23
C ALA A 77 -5.55 -8.89 6.89
N MET A 78 -4.89 -7.73 6.78
CA MET A 78 -3.42 -7.65 6.58
C MET A 78 -2.65 -8.32 7.71
N LYS A 79 -2.98 -8.06 8.97
CA LYS A 79 -2.30 -8.70 10.11
C LYS A 79 -2.45 -10.21 10.09
N LYS A 80 -3.61 -10.71 9.66
CA LYS A 80 -3.86 -12.15 9.51
C LYS A 80 -3.04 -12.72 8.36
N GLU A 81 -3.07 -12.10 7.19
CA GLU A 81 -2.29 -12.49 6.02
C GLU A 81 -0.80 -12.58 6.34
N GLU A 82 -0.25 -11.61 7.07
CA GLU A 82 1.15 -11.60 7.48
C GLU A 82 1.52 -12.74 8.45
N ARG A 83 0.55 -13.24 9.22
CA ARG A 83 0.77 -14.32 10.20
C ARG A 83 0.51 -15.70 9.62
N ASP A 84 -0.57 -15.82 8.85
CA ASP A 84 -1.14 -17.11 8.44
C ASP A 84 -0.96 -17.36 6.93
N GLY A 85 -0.50 -16.37 6.16
CA GLY A 85 -0.35 -16.44 4.70
C GLY A 85 -1.65 -16.21 3.91
N ASP A 86 -2.79 -16.10 4.59
CA ASP A 86 -4.12 -15.95 3.98
C ASP A 86 -5.05 -15.04 4.80
N MET A 87 -5.94 -14.29 4.12
CA MET A 87 -6.87 -13.34 4.74
C MET A 87 -8.20 -13.97 5.20
N LEU A 88 -8.60 -15.13 4.68
CA LEU A 88 -9.92 -15.74 4.81
C LEU A 88 -9.92 -17.05 5.60
N ASP A 89 -8.87 -17.86 5.47
CA ASP A 89 -8.82 -19.22 6.00
C ASP A 89 -8.89 -19.24 7.53
N GLY A 90 -9.78 -20.08 8.07
CA GLY A 90 -9.99 -20.19 9.52
C GLY A 90 -10.73 -19.01 10.17
N LEU A 91 -11.30 -18.08 9.39
CA LEU A 91 -12.18 -17.03 9.93
C LEU A 91 -13.52 -17.59 10.41
N LYS A 92 -14.03 -17.05 11.51
CA LYS A 92 -15.41 -17.30 11.96
C LYS A 92 -16.40 -16.70 10.94
N PRO A 93 -17.64 -17.21 10.84
CA PRO A 93 -18.61 -16.75 9.83
C PRO A 93 -18.83 -15.22 9.78
N ARG A 94 -18.85 -14.58 10.95
CA ARG A 94 -18.97 -13.11 11.07
C ARG A 94 -17.78 -12.38 10.43
N ASP A 95 -16.57 -12.79 10.76
CA ASP A 95 -15.33 -12.16 10.30
C ASP A 95 -15.09 -12.44 8.81
N TYR A 96 -15.47 -13.64 8.34
CA TYR A 96 -15.46 -13.99 6.94
C TYR A 96 -16.35 -13.05 6.11
N LYS A 97 -17.61 -12.85 6.54
CA LYS A 97 -18.54 -11.94 5.87
C LYS A 97 -18.02 -10.49 5.86
N SER A 98 -17.46 -10.05 6.98
CA SER A 98 -16.86 -8.71 7.09
C SER A 98 -15.68 -8.54 6.13
N THR A 99 -14.79 -9.52 6.07
CA THR A 99 -13.60 -9.50 5.20
C THR A 99 -14.01 -9.55 3.72
N MET A 100 -14.97 -10.40 3.37
CA MET A 100 -15.51 -10.49 2.00
C MET A 100 -16.17 -9.17 1.54
N ASN A 101 -16.93 -8.51 2.42
CA ASN A 101 -17.53 -7.21 2.11
C ASN A 101 -16.46 -6.13 1.94
N MET A 102 -15.45 -6.11 2.80
CA MET A 102 -14.28 -5.24 2.65
C MET A 102 -13.61 -5.47 1.29
N MET A 103 -13.37 -6.72 0.90
CA MET A 103 -12.75 -7.04 -0.38
C MET A 103 -13.57 -6.54 -1.57
N LYS A 104 -14.89 -6.73 -1.54
CA LYS A 104 -15.79 -6.21 -2.59
C LYS A 104 -15.75 -4.69 -2.71
N VAL A 105 -15.64 -3.98 -1.58
CA VAL A 105 -15.58 -2.51 -1.56
C VAL A 105 -14.24 -2.00 -2.08
N LEU A 106 -13.13 -2.65 -1.71
CA LEU A 106 -11.77 -2.19 -2.04
C LEU A 106 -11.27 -2.68 -3.39
N LYS A 107 -11.79 -3.78 -3.93
CA LYS A 107 -11.38 -4.34 -5.23
C LYS A 107 -11.36 -3.31 -6.38
N PRO A 108 -12.38 -2.44 -6.55
CA PRO A 108 -12.36 -1.44 -7.63
C PRO A 108 -11.57 -0.17 -7.30
N ILE A 109 -10.95 -0.07 -6.11
CA ILE A 109 -10.25 1.14 -5.68
C ILE A 109 -8.79 1.09 -6.12
N ILE A 110 -8.45 2.06 -6.97
CA ILE A 110 -7.08 2.38 -7.37
C ILE A 110 -6.64 3.61 -6.58
N ILE A 111 -5.44 3.54 -6.00
CA ILE A 111 -4.74 4.69 -5.45
C ILE A 111 -3.85 5.25 -6.55
N THR A 112 -3.89 6.55 -6.76
CA THR A 112 -3.08 7.28 -7.74
C THR A 112 -2.26 8.34 -7.01
N ILE A 113 -0.95 8.31 -7.23
CA ILE A 113 0.00 9.32 -6.75
C ILE A 113 0.26 10.29 -7.90
N ASN A 114 -0.04 11.55 -7.68
CA ASN A 114 0.10 12.64 -8.64
C ASN A 114 1.17 13.62 -8.14
N PRO A 115 2.41 13.55 -8.64
CA PRO A 115 3.45 14.53 -8.33
C PRO A 115 3.02 15.94 -8.74
N LYS A 116 3.54 16.95 -8.04
CA LYS A 116 3.34 18.36 -8.41
C LYS A 116 4.18 18.76 -9.63
N ASP A 117 5.30 18.09 -9.83
CA ASP A 117 6.19 18.32 -10.97
C ASP A 117 5.59 17.69 -12.23
N GLU A 118 5.35 18.48 -13.28
CA GLU A 118 4.69 18.04 -14.51
C GLU A 118 5.58 17.09 -15.34
N GLU A 119 6.89 17.07 -15.08
CA GLU A 119 7.80 16.10 -15.71
C GLU A 119 7.71 14.70 -15.09
N CYS A 120 7.02 14.57 -13.94
CA CYS A 120 6.87 13.32 -13.22
C CYS A 120 5.48 12.71 -13.45
N GLU A 121 5.44 11.51 -14.04
CA GLU A 121 4.18 10.83 -14.40
C GLU A 121 3.35 10.37 -13.19
N GLY A 122 3.99 10.18 -12.04
CA GLY A 122 3.37 9.52 -10.89
C GLY A 122 3.15 8.02 -11.11
N PHE A 123 2.33 7.42 -10.25
CA PHE A 123 2.02 6.00 -10.38
C PHE A 123 0.67 5.65 -9.75
N SER A 124 0.11 4.51 -10.17
CA SER A 124 -1.16 4.01 -9.65
C SER A 124 -1.07 2.53 -9.29
N PHE A 125 -1.78 2.12 -8.25
CA PHE A 125 -1.84 0.73 -7.82
C PHE A 125 -3.18 0.41 -7.16
N PRO A 126 -3.68 -0.83 -7.29
CA PRO A 126 -4.88 -1.25 -6.57
C PRO A 126 -4.58 -1.46 -5.08
N ILE A 127 -5.59 -1.31 -4.22
CA ILE A 127 -5.45 -1.70 -2.81
C ILE A 127 -5.29 -3.22 -2.66
N LEU A 128 -6.05 -3.98 -3.46
CA LEU A 128 -6.03 -5.44 -3.47
C LEU A 128 -5.36 -5.95 -4.74
N ASP A 129 -4.40 -6.85 -4.57
CA ASP A 129 -3.78 -7.59 -5.65
C ASP A 129 -4.61 -8.85 -5.96
N THR A 130 -5.13 -8.91 -7.17
CA THR A 130 -5.90 -10.06 -7.69
C THR A 130 -5.25 -10.67 -8.92
N SER A 131 -3.93 -10.48 -9.09
CA SER A 131 -3.16 -11.05 -10.21
C SER A 131 -3.16 -12.58 -10.18
N GLU A 132 -3.15 -13.19 -9.00
CA GLU A 132 -3.29 -14.63 -8.82
C GLU A 132 -4.78 -15.04 -8.77
N ALA A 133 -5.17 -15.97 -9.66
CA ALA A 133 -6.53 -16.49 -9.66
C ALA A 133 -6.89 -17.13 -8.31
N LYS A 134 -8.04 -16.73 -7.73
CA LYS A 134 -8.56 -17.19 -6.43
C LYS A 134 -7.70 -16.82 -5.21
N LYS A 135 -6.61 -16.07 -5.38
CA LYS A 135 -5.80 -15.54 -4.28
C LYS A 135 -5.80 -14.02 -4.35
N THR A 136 -6.58 -13.40 -3.48
CA THR A 136 -6.53 -11.95 -3.32
C THR A 136 -5.63 -11.63 -2.16
N LYS A 137 -4.67 -10.74 -2.38
CA LYS A 137 -3.74 -10.25 -1.36
C LYS A 137 -3.87 -8.75 -1.22
N VAL A 138 -3.38 -8.17 -0.14
CA VAL A 138 -3.20 -6.70 -0.12
C VAL A 138 -1.94 -6.35 -0.91
N SER A 139 -2.04 -5.37 -1.81
CA SER A 139 -0.94 -5.05 -2.72
C SER A 139 0.29 -4.56 -1.95
N LEU A 140 1.47 -4.94 -2.44
CA LEU A 140 2.73 -4.56 -1.80
C LEU A 140 2.91 -3.03 -1.74
N ALA A 141 2.56 -2.32 -2.81
CA ALA A 141 2.64 -0.85 -2.86
C ALA A 141 1.75 -0.21 -1.78
N PHE A 142 0.53 -0.72 -1.59
CA PHE A 142 -0.36 -0.27 -0.52
C PHE A 142 0.26 -0.52 0.86
N LYS A 143 0.83 -1.72 1.09
CA LYS A 143 1.48 -2.05 2.37
C LYS A 143 2.66 -1.12 2.66
N ILE A 144 3.52 -0.85 1.68
CA ILE A 144 4.69 0.03 1.84
C ILE A 144 4.26 1.45 2.24
N LEU A 145 3.29 2.01 1.52
CA LEU A 145 2.88 3.41 1.71
C LEU A 145 2.04 3.63 2.98
N PHE A 146 1.12 2.71 3.30
CA PHE A 146 0.13 2.93 4.36
C PHE A 146 0.32 2.09 5.62
N PHE A 147 1.17 1.06 5.60
CA PHE A 147 1.20 0.06 6.69
C PHE A 147 2.60 -0.25 7.25
N TYR A 148 3.60 -0.47 6.41
CA TYR A 148 4.95 -0.85 6.86
C TYR A 148 5.69 0.30 7.53
N ASN A 149 6.85 0.03 8.16
CA ASN A 149 7.73 1.09 8.65
C ASN A 149 8.52 1.73 7.48
N ILE A 150 8.92 3.00 7.57
CA ILE A 150 9.63 3.73 6.52
C ILE A 150 11.01 3.13 6.33
N GLU A 151 11.55 2.54 7.39
CA GLU A 151 12.73 1.69 7.35
C GLU A 151 12.63 0.57 6.33
N PHE A 152 11.44 0.01 6.08
CA PHE A 152 11.24 -0.98 5.03
C PHE A 152 11.59 -0.40 3.65
N ALA A 153 11.03 0.77 3.32
CA ALA A 153 11.32 1.45 2.06
C ALA A 153 12.80 1.86 1.96
N LYS A 154 13.38 2.37 3.05
CA LYS A 154 14.81 2.74 3.11
C LYS A 154 15.73 1.52 2.92
N LYS A 155 15.42 0.37 3.52
CA LYS A 155 16.19 -0.87 3.33
C LYS A 155 16.11 -1.37 1.89
N ALA A 156 14.92 -1.33 1.29
CA ALA A 156 14.72 -1.73 -0.09
C ALA A 156 15.48 -0.83 -1.07
N LEU A 157 15.40 0.49 -0.90
CA LEU A 157 16.13 1.48 -1.71
C LEU A 157 17.65 1.32 -1.66
N ASN A 158 18.18 0.89 -0.51
CA ASN A 158 19.61 0.69 -0.30
C ASN A 158 20.09 -0.72 -0.62
N PHE A 159 19.20 -1.60 -1.12
CA PHE A 159 19.60 -2.93 -1.53
C PHE A 159 20.55 -2.84 -2.73
N LYS A 160 21.77 -3.34 -2.53
CA LYS A 160 22.75 -3.56 -3.59
C LYS A 160 22.92 -5.06 -3.69
N ASP A 161 22.67 -5.59 -4.88
CA ASP A 161 23.01 -6.98 -5.15
C ASP A 161 24.55 -7.08 -5.08
N VAL A 162 25.05 -7.98 -4.22
CA VAL A 162 26.48 -8.22 -4.00
C VAL A 162 26.87 -9.51 -4.70
#